data_AF-U6CXF2-F1
#
_entry.id   AF-U6CXF2-F1
#
_cell.length_a   1.000
_cell.length_b   1.000
_cell.length_c   1.000
_cell.angle_alpha   90.00
_cell.angle_beta   90.00
_cell.angle_gamma   90.00
#
_symmetry.space_group_name_H-M   'P 1'
#
loop_
_entity.id
_entity.type
_entity.pdbx_description
1 polymer ?
#
loop_
_entity_poly.entity_id
_entity_poly.type
_entity_poly.pdbx_seq_one_letter_code
_entity_poly.pdbx_strand_id
1 'polypeptide(L)'
;RHLREGQHSVIFYLYEIRTNFQHFLQRPDHKQDFVSQWQADFNALPDDLWDDEETKSELHQRVNDLRDRLWDICDARKEEAEQERQDIINESWLQDSIVIKMNHFFSLMQAELNRFQDTKRLLQDYYRGMEGKIPIDDIKRFTRVPLVQLDNREILESQLRIPLISRISISPDSTMSKPKTKAILKGKIDYSLENVEANFEADEKLLMDTWQQASLAISHMVAAEIHQRLMEEEKENLPADTKEKSPQMGTNKKVKKEPPKKKKTDKKAKGKSPPMAEVTPVTVTAEEIAQMEKRKELMLKIKEEHLAALQFEEIATQFRLELIKTKALAFLEDLVTKVVDVYKLLEKWLGERYLNEMASVEKLTEVARYHIETSKKIQNELYLSQEDFFINGDVKVFPDPPPPVRPPPVEKEENGTLTIEQLDSLRDQFLDIAPKGRDPPDDVNQVPRKQKRLQKLDHYLPRRNDQFLKIWLKKYPWLIYDEILN
;
A
#
# COMPACT_ATOMS: atom_id res chain seq x y z
N ARG A 1 19.74 -0.15 6.99
CA ARG A 1 19.63 -1.59 6.66
C ARG A 1 18.16 -2.02 6.76
N HIS A 2 17.54 -1.89 7.93
CA HIS A 2 16.10 -2.16 8.14
C HIS A 2 15.15 -1.46 7.16
N LEU A 3 15.40 -0.20 6.77
CA LEU A 3 14.58 0.48 5.75
C LEU A 3 14.66 -0.16 4.35
N ARG A 4 15.80 -0.77 3.98
CA ARG A 4 15.98 -1.46 2.70
C ARG A 4 15.40 -2.87 2.74
N GLU A 5 15.72 -3.63 3.78
CA GLU A 5 15.18 -4.98 3.98
C GLU A 5 13.65 -4.95 4.14
N GLY A 6 13.13 -3.91 4.78
CA GLY A 6 11.69 -3.69 4.94
C GLY A 6 10.94 -3.38 3.63
N GLN A 7 11.62 -3.10 2.51
CA GLN A 7 10.95 -3.03 1.20
C GLN A 7 10.59 -4.42 0.69
N HIS A 8 11.44 -5.43 0.93
CA HIS A 8 11.17 -6.80 0.52
C HIS A 8 9.99 -7.41 1.28
N SER A 9 9.85 -7.10 2.58
CA SER A 9 8.71 -7.56 3.37
C SER A 9 7.39 -6.99 2.86
N VAL A 10 7.38 -5.72 2.43
CA VAL A 10 6.19 -5.09 1.81
C VAL A 10 5.83 -5.80 0.51
N ILE A 11 6.81 -6.02 -0.36
CA ILE A 11 6.56 -6.70 -1.65
C ILE A 11 6.02 -8.11 -1.43
N PHE A 12 6.60 -8.86 -0.48
CA PHE A 12 6.16 -10.21 -0.17
C PHE A 12 4.72 -10.22 0.35
N TYR A 13 4.38 -9.36 1.31
CA TYR A 13 3.04 -9.25 1.85
C TYR A 13 2.00 -8.89 0.77
N LEU A 14 2.30 -7.90 -0.08
CA LEU A 14 1.40 -7.51 -1.17
C LEU A 14 1.22 -8.63 -2.20
N TYR A 15 2.26 -9.43 -2.45
CA TYR A 15 2.15 -10.61 -3.30
C TYR A 15 1.28 -11.70 -2.67
N GLU A 16 1.46 -11.94 -1.37
CA GLU A 16 0.69 -12.92 -0.59
C GLU A 16 -0.80 -12.56 -0.57
N ILE A 17 -1.16 -11.32 -0.25
CA ILE A 17 -2.55 -10.84 -0.32
C ILE A 17 -3.16 -11.11 -1.69
N ARG A 18 -2.46 -10.71 -2.77
CA ARG A 18 -2.98 -10.86 -4.13
C ARG A 18 -3.22 -12.33 -4.47
N THR A 19 -2.28 -13.18 -4.10
CA THR A 19 -2.35 -14.62 -4.39
C THR A 19 -3.46 -15.28 -3.58
N ASN A 20 -3.55 -14.95 -2.29
CA ASN A 20 -4.59 -15.48 -1.40
C ASN A 20 -5.99 -15.03 -1.85
N PHE A 21 -6.16 -13.75 -2.20
CA PHE A 21 -7.43 -13.24 -2.69
C PHE A 21 -7.83 -13.87 -4.03
N GLN A 22 -6.88 -14.07 -4.95
CA GLN A 22 -7.16 -14.77 -6.20
C GLN A 22 -7.62 -16.22 -5.96
N HIS A 23 -6.97 -16.94 -5.05
CA HIS A 23 -7.42 -18.27 -4.63
C HIS A 23 -8.80 -18.23 -3.96
N PHE A 24 -9.06 -17.23 -3.12
CA PHE A 24 -10.36 -17.04 -2.47
C PHE A 24 -11.49 -16.83 -3.48
N LEU A 25 -11.25 -16.04 -4.53
CA LEU A 25 -12.21 -15.87 -5.63
C LEU A 25 -12.47 -17.22 -6.32
N GLN A 26 -11.42 -17.99 -6.64
CA GLN A 26 -11.50 -19.28 -7.33
C GLN A 26 -12.10 -20.44 -6.51
N ARG A 27 -12.56 -20.20 -5.28
CA ARG A 27 -13.19 -21.23 -4.45
C ARG A 27 -14.36 -21.91 -5.19
N PRO A 28 -14.57 -23.23 -5.02
CA PRO A 28 -15.64 -23.95 -5.71
C PRO A 28 -17.01 -23.35 -5.39
N ASP A 29 -17.96 -23.56 -6.29
CA ASP A 29 -19.38 -23.19 -6.12
C ASP A 29 -20.27 -24.41 -6.40
N HIS A 30 -21.57 -24.24 -6.13
CA HIS A 30 -22.59 -25.28 -6.26
C HIS A 30 -23.63 -24.91 -7.34
N LYS A 31 -23.28 -24.00 -8.28
CA LYS A 31 -24.17 -23.53 -9.33
C LYS A 31 -24.51 -24.67 -10.31
N GLN A 32 -23.52 -25.51 -10.63
CA GLN A 32 -23.69 -26.63 -11.56
C GLN A 32 -24.76 -27.64 -11.11
N ASP A 33 -24.94 -27.84 -9.81
CA ASP A 33 -25.92 -28.80 -9.29
C ASP A 33 -27.35 -28.39 -9.66
N PHE A 34 -27.67 -27.09 -9.57
CA PHE A 34 -28.97 -26.55 -9.97
C PHE A 34 -29.20 -26.61 -11.48
N VAL A 35 -28.16 -26.35 -12.27
CA VAL A 35 -28.22 -26.46 -13.74
C VAL A 35 -28.48 -27.90 -14.17
N SER A 36 -27.77 -28.85 -13.55
CA SER A 36 -27.90 -30.28 -13.83
C SER A 36 -29.29 -30.79 -13.46
N GLN A 37 -29.79 -30.38 -12.29
CA GLN A 37 -31.14 -30.73 -11.84
C GLN A 37 -32.21 -30.16 -12.79
N TRP A 38 -32.12 -28.88 -13.15
CA TRP A 38 -33.06 -28.27 -14.09
C TRP A 38 -33.05 -28.95 -15.46
N GLN A 39 -31.87 -29.28 -15.99
CA GLN A 39 -31.74 -29.96 -17.28
C GLN A 39 -32.36 -31.36 -17.23
N ALA A 40 -32.19 -32.09 -16.13
CA ALA A 40 -32.83 -33.39 -15.93
C ALA A 40 -34.36 -33.26 -15.91
N ASP A 41 -34.89 -32.30 -15.17
CA ASP A 41 -36.34 -32.06 -15.06
C ASP A 41 -36.96 -31.60 -16.39
N PHE A 42 -36.23 -30.77 -17.15
CA PHE A 42 -36.63 -30.34 -18.50
C PHE A 42 -36.70 -31.52 -19.49
N ASN A 43 -35.70 -32.40 -19.47
CA ASN A 43 -35.65 -33.55 -20.38
C ASN A 43 -36.60 -34.68 -19.97
N ALA A 44 -37.05 -34.73 -18.72
CA ALA A 44 -38.02 -35.70 -18.22
C ALA A 44 -39.46 -35.42 -18.67
N LEU A 45 -39.72 -34.29 -19.33
CA LEU A 45 -41.05 -33.93 -19.83
C LEU A 45 -41.58 -34.93 -20.88
N PRO A 46 -42.83 -35.40 -20.72
CA PRO A 46 -43.55 -36.19 -21.71
C PRO A 46 -43.62 -35.54 -23.10
N ASP A 47 -43.55 -36.35 -24.15
CA ASP A 47 -43.47 -35.86 -25.54
C ASP A 47 -44.75 -35.16 -26.03
N ASP A 48 -45.89 -35.45 -25.39
CA ASP A 48 -47.21 -34.88 -25.68
C ASP A 48 -47.44 -33.47 -25.11
N LEU A 49 -46.63 -33.03 -24.15
CA LEU A 49 -46.78 -31.74 -23.48
C LEU A 49 -45.95 -30.60 -24.11
N TRP A 50 -45.12 -30.90 -25.11
CA TRP A 50 -44.20 -29.92 -25.70
C TRP A 50 -44.86 -28.86 -26.58
N ASP A 51 -46.04 -29.16 -27.13
CA ASP A 51 -46.80 -28.22 -27.96
C ASP A 51 -47.82 -27.41 -27.15
N ASP A 52 -47.96 -27.69 -25.85
CA ASP A 52 -48.88 -27.00 -24.96
C ASP A 52 -48.30 -25.67 -24.47
N GLU A 53 -49.05 -24.58 -24.69
CA GLU A 53 -48.61 -23.22 -24.35
C GLU A 53 -48.60 -22.98 -22.84
N GLU A 54 -49.48 -23.63 -22.07
CA GLU A 54 -49.45 -23.55 -20.61
C GLU A 54 -48.16 -24.20 -20.06
N THR A 55 -47.80 -25.37 -20.56
CA THR A 55 -46.55 -26.06 -20.22
C THR A 55 -45.31 -25.23 -20.58
N LYS A 56 -45.27 -24.60 -21.77
CA LYS A 56 -44.17 -23.68 -22.12
C LYS A 56 -44.07 -22.49 -21.17
N SER A 57 -45.20 -21.91 -20.77
CA SER A 57 -45.22 -20.81 -19.82
C SER A 57 -44.66 -21.23 -18.45
N GLU A 58 -44.98 -22.45 -18.00
CA GLU A 58 -44.42 -23.03 -16.78
C GLU A 58 -42.91 -23.24 -16.90
N LEU A 59 -42.44 -23.75 -18.05
CA LEU A 59 -41.01 -23.95 -18.30
C LEU A 59 -40.22 -22.64 -18.28
N HIS A 60 -40.77 -21.58 -18.88
CA HIS A 60 -40.17 -20.24 -18.79
C HIS A 60 -40.11 -19.74 -17.36
N GLN A 61 -41.14 -19.99 -16.56
CA GLN A 61 -41.11 -19.65 -15.14
C GLN A 61 -40.01 -20.42 -14.40
N ARG A 62 -39.90 -21.75 -14.60
CA ARG A 62 -38.85 -22.57 -13.98
C ARG A 62 -37.43 -22.11 -14.37
N VAL A 63 -37.23 -21.66 -15.61
CA VAL A 63 -35.95 -21.06 -16.05
C VAL A 63 -35.68 -19.73 -15.36
N ASN A 64 -36.68 -18.87 -15.21
CA ASN A 64 -36.53 -17.62 -14.46
C ASN A 64 -36.21 -17.90 -12.98
N ASP A 65 -36.86 -18.88 -12.36
CA ASP A 65 -36.58 -19.29 -10.98
C ASP A 65 -35.15 -19.85 -10.83
N LEU A 66 -34.65 -20.61 -11.82
CA LEU A 66 -33.27 -21.06 -11.87
C LEU A 66 -32.31 -19.88 -11.96
N ARG A 67 -32.56 -18.94 -12.88
CA ARG A 67 -31.74 -17.74 -13.06
C ARG A 67 -31.65 -16.94 -11.76
N ASP A 68 -32.78 -16.71 -11.10
CA ASP A 68 -32.84 -15.92 -9.88
C ASP A 68 -32.05 -16.62 -8.75
N ARG A 69 -32.17 -17.94 -8.60
CA ARG A 69 -31.33 -18.72 -7.66
C ARG A 69 -29.83 -18.63 -7.99
N LEU A 70 -29.46 -18.72 -9.26
CA LEU A 70 -28.06 -18.60 -9.66
C LEU A 70 -27.52 -17.20 -9.40
N TRP A 71 -28.33 -16.16 -9.59
CA TRP A 71 -28.00 -14.79 -9.23
C TRP A 71 -27.84 -14.61 -7.71
N ASP A 72 -28.72 -15.17 -6.89
CA ASP A 72 -28.59 -15.15 -5.42
C ASP A 72 -27.25 -15.75 -4.96
N ILE A 73 -26.82 -16.87 -5.57
CA ILE A 73 -25.52 -17.49 -5.27
C ILE A 73 -24.37 -16.57 -5.65
N CYS A 74 -24.43 -15.93 -6.81
CA CYS A 74 -23.37 -15.02 -7.25
C CYS A 74 -23.32 -13.74 -6.39
N ASP A 75 -24.48 -13.20 -5.99
CA ASP A 75 -24.58 -12.05 -5.10
C ASP A 75 -24.02 -12.39 -3.70
N ALA A 76 -24.39 -13.54 -3.12
CA ALA A 76 -23.81 -14.00 -1.86
C ALA A 76 -22.28 -14.16 -1.95
N ARG A 77 -21.77 -14.76 -3.03
CA ARG A 77 -20.32 -14.90 -3.24
C ARG A 77 -19.60 -13.57 -3.39
N LYS A 78 -20.25 -12.59 -4.01
CA LYS A 78 -19.74 -11.23 -4.14
C LYS A 78 -19.71 -10.53 -2.78
N GLU A 79 -20.76 -10.65 -1.98
CA GLU A 79 -20.79 -10.10 -0.62
C GLU A 79 -19.68 -10.68 0.26
N GLU A 80 -19.47 -12.00 0.21
CA GLU A 80 -18.35 -12.67 0.91
C GLU A 80 -16.98 -12.14 0.44
N ALA A 81 -16.79 -11.94 -0.86
CA ALA A 81 -15.54 -11.42 -1.40
C ALA A 81 -15.31 -9.94 -1.08
N GLU A 82 -16.38 -9.15 -1.00
CA GLU A 82 -16.31 -7.76 -0.57
C GLU A 82 -15.96 -7.68 0.91
N GLN A 83 -16.52 -8.56 1.74
CA GLN A 83 -16.18 -8.65 3.15
C GLN A 83 -14.71 -9.05 3.36
N GLU A 84 -14.22 -10.08 2.66
CA GLU A 84 -12.80 -10.46 2.71
C GLU A 84 -11.89 -9.30 2.30
N ARG A 85 -12.27 -8.54 1.27
CA ARG A 85 -11.55 -7.33 0.86
C ARG A 85 -11.55 -6.28 1.98
N GLN A 86 -12.68 -6.04 2.65
CA GLN A 86 -12.76 -5.13 3.79
C GLN A 86 -11.88 -5.60 4.96
N ASP A 87 -11.83 -6.91 5.23
CA ASP A 87 -11.03 -7.47 6.31
C ASP A 87 -9.53 -7.28 6.04
N ILE A 88 -9.08 -7.48 4.79
CA ILE A 88 -7.70 -7.19 4.35
C ILE A 88 -7.38 -5.69 4.51
N ILE A 89 -8.31 -4.80 4.17
CA ILE A 89 -8.11 -3.34 4.26
C ILE A 89 -8.04 -2.88 5.73
N ASN A 90 -8.87 -3.46 6.59
CA ASN A 90 -8.94 -3.14 8.01
C ASN A 90 -7.85 -3.82 8.84
N GLU A 91 -7.05 -4.71 8.25
CA GLU A 91 -5.92 -5.35 8.91
C GLU A 91 -4.88 -4.30 9.38
N SER A 92 -4.35 -4.47 10.60
CA SER A 92 -3.42 -3.50 11.21
C SER A 92 -2.06 -3.43 10.51
N TRP A 93 -1.75 -4.38 9.62
CA TRP A 93 -0.42 -4.53 9.03
C TRP A 93 0.13 -3.25 8.39
N LEU A 94 -0.70 -2.54 7.61
CA LEU A 94 -0.27 -1.30 6.94
C LEU A 94 0.12 -0.26 7.98
N GLN A 95 -0.71 -0.12 9.00
CA GLN A 95 -0.54 0.84 10.07
C GLN A 95 0.71 0.53 10.89
N ASP A 96 0.92 -0.73 11.23
CA ASP A 96 2.08 -1.20 11.98
C ASP A 96 3.37 -1.00 11.18
N SER A 97 3.34 -1.32 9.88
CA SER A 97 4.45 -1.13 8.97
C SER A 97 4.84 0.35 8.86
N ILE A 98 3.86 1.25 8.71
CA ILE A 98 4.10 2.70 8.69
C ILE A 98 4.76 3.17 9.98
N VAL A 99 4.22 2.79 11.15
CA VAL A 99 4.76 3.17 12.47
C VAL A 99 6.21 2.73 12.63
N ILE A 100 6.53 1.47 12.29
CA ILE A 100 7.89 0.94 12.36
C ILE A 100 8.84 1.76 11.47
N LYS A 101 8.40 2.11 10.26
CA LYS A 101 9.21 2.87 9.30
C LYS A 101 9.40 4.32 9.75
N MET A 102 8.35 4.98 10.25
CA MET A 102 8.44 6.32 10.85
C MET A 102 9.43 6.34 12.01
N ASN A 103 9.39 5.35 12.90
CA ASN A 103 10.32 5.24 14.02
C ASN A 103 11.79 5.11 13.57
N HIS A 104 12.05 4.41 12.46
CA HIS A 104 13.40 4.39 11.88
C HIS A 104 13.82 5.77 11.37
N PHE A 105 12.94 6.53 10.74
CA PHE A 105 13.24 7.91 10.32
C PHE A 105 13.42 8.86 11.51
N PHE A 106 12.60 8.74 12.55
CA PHE A 106 12.76 9.51 13.80
C PHE A 106 14.08 9.18 14.50
N SER A 107 14.51 7.93 14.46
CA SER A 107 15.82 7.52 14.96
C SER A 107 16.97 8.14 14.15
N LEU A 108 16.80 8.31 12.83
CA LEU A 108 17.78 9.05 12.01
C LEU A 108 17.80 10.54 12.36
N MET A 109 16.63 11.17 12.56
CA MET A 109 16.55 12.56 13.01
C MET A 109 17.21 12.74 14.39
N GLN A 110 17.00 11.79 15.31
CA GLN A 110 17.65 11.79 16.62
C GLN A 110 19.18 11.67 16.50
N ALA A 111 19.68 10.83 15.59
CA ALA A 111 21.12 10.69 15.38
C ALA A 111 21.75 11.98 14.85
N GLU A 112 21.06 12.67 13.93
CA GLU A 112 21.49 13.99 13.43
C GLU A 112 21.45 15.06 14.53
N LEU A 113 20.41 15.04 15.37
CA LEU A 113 20.31 15.94 16.52
C LEU A 113 21.42 15.70 17.54
N ASN A 114 21.71 14.43 17.87
CA ASN A 114 22.82 14.08 18.76
C ASN A 114 24.16 14.56 18.20
N ARG A 115 24.41 14.33 16.90
CA ARG A 115 25.65 14.79 16.24
C ARG A 115 25.78 16.31 16.36
N PHE A 116 24.71 17.07 16.13
CA PHE A 116 24.73 18.52 16.31
C PHE A 116 25.04 18.93 17.75
N GLN A 117 24.41 18.29 18.73
CA GLN A 117 24.62 18.58 20.15
C GLN A 117 26.07 18.30 20.59
N ASP A 118 26.64 17.17 20.13
CA ASP A 118 28.02 16.80 20.38
C ASP A 118 28.99 17.78 19.71
N THR A 119 28.76 18.15 18.44
CA THR A 119 29.58 19.13 17.72
C THR A 119 29.50 20.51 18.38
N LYS A 120 28.31 20.96 18.77
CA LYS A 120 28.12 22.23 19.49
C LYS A 120 28.95 22.23 20.78
N ARG A 121 28.87 21.16 21.58
CA ARG A 121 29.63 21.05 22.83
C ARG A 121 31.13 21.07 22.57
N LEU A 122 31.60 20.33 21.57
CA LEU A 122 33.00 20.32 21.17
C LEU A 122 33.49 21.71 20.76
N LEU A 123 32.73 22.43 19.93
CA LEU A 123 33.05 23.81 19.53
C LEU A 123 33.08 24.73 20.76
N GLN A 124 32.09 24.62 21.64
CA GLN A 124 32.02 25.42 22.85
C GLN A 124 33.23 25.21 23.76
N ASP A 125 33.62 23.96 24.01
CA ASP A 125 34.76 23.60 24.86
C ASP A 125 36.09 24.04 24.22
N TYR A 126 36.25 23.84 22.91
CA TYR A 126 37.45 24.24 22.16
C TYR A 126 37.67 25.76 22.22
N TYR A 127 36.67 26.55 21.87
CA TYR A 127 36.80 28.01 21.86
C TYR A 127 36.86 28.60 23.27
N ARG A 128 36.19 28.01 24.27
CA ARG A 128 36.39 28.39 25.69
C ARG A 128 37.82 28.11 26.15
N GLY A 129 38.40 26.98 25.74
CA GLY A 129 39.80 26.66 26.03
C GLY A 129 40.77 27.67 25.40
N MET A 130 40.52 28.10 24.16
CA MET A 130 41.29 29.17 23.52
C MET A 130 41.18 30.52 24.24
N GLU A 131 40.03 30.80 24.83
CA GLU A 131 39.81 31.97 25.70
C GLU A 131 40.44 31.83 27.10
N GLY A 132 41.04 30.69 27.43
CA GLY A 132 41.57 30.39 28.76
C GLY A 132 40.49 30.16 29.82
N LYS A 133 39.24 29.98 29.41
CA LYS A 133 38.09 29.69 30.29
C LYS A 133 37.96 28.18 30.50
N ILE A 134 37.54 27.77 31.69
CA ILE A 134 37.28 26.36 32.02
C ILE A 134 36.00 25.92 31.26
N PRO A 135 35.97 24.69 30.69
CA PRO A 135 34.75 24.10 30.14
C PRO A 135 33.61 24.12 31.16
N ILE A 136 32.38 24.34 30.68
CA ILE A 136 31.19 24.32 31.54
C ILE A 136 30.76 22.87 31.70
N ASP A 137 30.55 22.43 32.95
CA ASP A 137 29.89 21.15 33.24
C ASP A 137 28.42 21.24 32.80
N ASP A 138 28.15 20.92 31.54
CA ASP A 138 26.78 20.88 31.04
C ASP A 138 26.14 19.55 31.46
N ILE A 139 25.49 19.58 32.63
CA ILE A 139 24.69 18.49 33.22
C ILE A 139 23.31 18.39 32.53
N LYS A 140 23.03 19.21 31.52
CA LYS A 140 21.75 19.16 30.79
C LYS A 140 21.63 17.89 29.96
N ARG A 141 20.53 17.17 30.13
CA ARG A 141 20.17 16.02 29.29
C ARG A 141 19.93 16.51 27.86
N PHE A 142 20.54 15.83 26.89
CA PHE A 142 20.30 16.07 25.46
C PHE A 142 18.80 16.02 25.12
N THR A 143 18.35 16.97 24.30
CA THR A 143 17.03 16.96 23.65
C THR A 143 16.83 15.65 22.87
N ARG A 144 15.66 15.04 23.03
CA ARG A 144 15.31 13.79 22.35
C ARG A 144 14.10 13.94 21.44
N VAL A 145 14.17 13.31 20.28
CA VAL A 145 13.08 13.13 19.32
C VAL A 145 12.18 12.01 19.85
N PRO A 146 10.86 12.24 19.95
CA PRO A 146 9.93 11.21 20.38
C PRO A 146 9.78 10.07 19.37
N LEU A 147 9.46 8.87 19.85
CA LEU A 147 9.12 7.71 19.00
C LEU A 147 7.62 7.41 19.05
N VAL A 148 7.06 6.88 17.97
CA VAL A 148 5.65 6.45 17.90
C VAL A 148 5.48 5.09 18.56
N GLN A 149 4.49 4.98 19.43
CA GLN A 149 4.20 3.72 20.12
C GLN A 149 3.35 2.78 19.24
N LEU A 150 3.76 1.52 19.13
CA LEU A 150 3.07 0.48 18.33
C LEU A 150 1.95 -0.22 19.12
N ASP A 151 2.14 -0.44 20.42
CA ASP A 151 1.17 -1.09 21.31
C ASP A 151 0.64 -0.13 22.38
N ASN A 152 -0.68 -0.12 22.62
CA ASN A 152 -1.34 0.53 23.77
C ASN A 152 -1.02 -0.12 25.13
N ARG A 153 0.18 -0.68 25.30
CA ARG A 153 0.67 -1.06 26.64
C ARG A 153 1.19 0.19 27.32
N GLU A 154 0.57 0.57 28.43
CA GLU A 154 1.05 1.65 29.30
C GLU A 154 2.46 1.31 29.81
N ILE A 155 3.49 1.77 29.09
CA ILE A 155 4.86 1.70 29.58
C ILE A 155 4.99 2.86 30.56
N LEU A 156 5.19 2.53 31.84
CA LEU A 156 5.36 3.50 32.91
C LEU A 156 6.45 4.53 32.50
N GLU A 157 6.08 5.81 32.35
CA GLU A 157 6.96 6.89 31.86
C GLU A 157 8.31 6.97 32.59
N SER A 158 8.35 6.50 33.85
CA SER A 158 9.56 6.42 34.67
C SER A 158 10.66 5.46 34.16
N GLN A 159 10.37 4.56 33.21
CA GLN A 159 11.35 3.63 32.65
C GLN A 159 11.92 4.06 31.28
N LEU A 160 11.39 5.12 30.66
CA LEU A 160 11.74 5.48 29.28
C LEU A 160 12.81 6.57 29.21
N ARG A 161 13.94 6.24 28.57
CA ARG A 161 15.00 7.20 28.24
C ARG A 161 14.58 8.11 27.05
N ILE A 162 13.60 7.72 26.24
CA ILE A 162 13.15 8.40 25.01
C ILE A 162 11.65 8.73 25.15
N PRO A 163 11.19 9.95 24.84
CA PRO A 163 9.75 10.28 24.85
C PRO A 163 8.97 9.43 23.83
N LEU A 164 7.74 9.02 24.16
CA LEU A 164 6.84 8.33 23.23
C LEU A 164 5.65 9.21 22.87
N ILE A 165 5.17 9.11 21.63
CA ILE A 165 3.93 9.74 21.15
C ILE A 165 2.95 8.63 20.77
N SER A 166 1.73 8.72 21.30
CA SER A 166 0.61 7.91 20.86
C SER A 166 0.19 8.34 19.46
N ARG A 167 0.10 7.39 18.53
CA ARG A 167 -0.52 7.65 17.23
C ARG A 167 -2.02 7.74 17.40
N ILE A 168 -2.64 8.79 16.86
CA ILE A 168 -4.10 8.90 16.80
C ILE A 168 -4.54 8.09 15.58
N SER A 169 -4.86 6.80 15.78
CA SER A 169 -5.55 6.02 14.74
C SER A 169 -6.97 6.55 14.61
N ILE A 170 -7.34 7.06 13.44
CA ILE A 170 -8.72 7.49 13.18
C ILE A 170 -9.50 6.20 12.89
N SER A 171 -10.31 5.77 13.86
CA SER A 171 -11.25 4.65 13.71
C SER A 171 -12.44 5.07 12.84
N PRO A 172 -13.06 4.16 12.05
CA PRO A 172 -14.20 4.47 11.19
C PRO A 172 -15.41 5.13 11.89
N ASP A 173 -15.51 5.07 13.22
CA ASP A 173 -16.62 5.68 13.98
C ASP A 173 -16.39 7.14 14.43
N SER A 174 -15.23 7.74 14.14
CA SER A 174 -14.95 9.14 14.51
C SER A 174 -15.49 10.12 13.47
N THR A 175 -16.74 10.53 13.64
CA THR A 175 -17.33 11.69 12.95
C THR A 175 -16.60 12.99 13.34
N MET A 176 -15.50 13.34 12.67
CA MET A 176 -14.88 14.65 12.79
C MET A 176 -14.70 15.32 11.43
N SER A 177 -15.00 16.62 11.43
CA SER A 177 -15.16 17.49 10.26
C SER A 177 -13.95 17.49 9.32
N LYS A 178 -14.23 17.33 8.02
CA LYS A 178 -13.29 17.40 6.88
C LYS A 178 -12.28 18.55 6.98
N PRO A 179 -10.97 18.28 7.01
CA PRO A 179 -9.93 19.24 6.67
C PRO A 179 -9.76 19.36 5.15
N LYS A 180 -9.17 20.47 4.69
CA LYS A 180 -9.03 20.83 3.27
C LYS A 180 -7.95 20.00 2.60
N THR A 181 -8.36 19.31 1.55
CA THR A 181 -7.60 18.38 0.71
C THR A 181 -6.33 18.96 0.08
N LYS A 182 -5.21 18.24 0.21
CA LYS A 182 -4.18 18.16 -0.83
C LYS A 182 -4.49 16.99 -1.76
N ALA A 183 -4.50 17.27 -3.04
CA ALA A 183 -5.05 16.44 -4.10
C ALA A 183 -4.04 15.41 -4.63
N ILE A 184 -3.90 14.24 -3.98
CA ILE A 184 -3.09 13.14 -4.52
C ILE A 184 -3.96 11.96 -5.00
N LEU A 185 -5.18 11.78 -4.46
CA LEU A 185 -6.09 10.70 -4.86
C LEU A 185 -7.40 11.27 -5.41
N LYS A 186 -7.37 11.78 -6.65
CA LYS A 186 -8.59 12.18 -7.37
C LYS A 186 -9.04 11.06 -8.31
N GLY A 187 -9.61 10.01 -7.74
CA GLY A 187 -10.49 9.04 -8.40
C GLY A 187 -11.75 8.91 -7.54
N LYS A 188 -12.92 8.63 -8.13
CA LYS A 188 -14.19 8.46 -7.40
C LYS A 188 -13.97 7.55 -6.19
N ILE A 189 -14.16 8.11 -5.00
CA ILE A 189 -13.77 7.50 -3.72
C ILE A 189 -14.66 6.30 -3.45
N ASP A 190 -14.03 5.13 -3.34
CA ASP A 190 -14.54 3.97 -2.64
C ASP A 190 -14.51 4.29 -1.14
N TYR A 191 -15.65 4.19 -0.45
CA TYR A 191 -15.80 4.53 0.97
C TYR A 191 -14.81 3.77 1.86
N SER A 192 -14.38 2.58 1.41
CA SER A 192 -13.41 1.73 2.10
C SER A 192 -12.00 2.34 2.19
N LEU A 193 -11.58 3.16 1.21
CA LEU A 193 -10.23 3.75 1.17
C LEU A 193 -10.12 5.09 1.90
N GLU A 194 -11.23 5.75 2.24
CA GLU A 194 -11.23 7.05 2.92
C GLU A 194 -10.50 6.98 4.27
N ASN A 195 -10.62 5.86 4.99
CA ASN A 195 -9.91 5.63 6.24
C ASN A 195 -8.39 5.52 6.05
N VAL A 196 -7.93 4.89 4.97
CA VAL A 196 -6.50 4.77 4.64
C VAL A 196 -5.92 6.15 4.34
N GLU A 197 -6.65 6.98 3.59
CA GLU A 197 -6.26 8.36 3.28
C GLU A 197 -6.17 9.24 4.54
N ALA A 198 -7.18 9.17 5.42
CA ALA A 198 -7.21 9.94 6.66
C ALA A 198 -6.05 9.58 7.61
N ASN A 199 -5.75 8.28 7.74
CA ASN A 199 -4.61 7.82 8.55
C ASN A 199 -3.26 8.27 7.95
N PHE A 200 -3.12 8.24 6.62
CA PHE A 200 -1.92 8.75 5.96
C PHE A 200 -1.72 10.27 6.19
N GLU A 201 -2.79 11.07 6.11
CA GLU A 201 -2.70 12.51 6.40
C GLU A 201 -2.27 12.77 7.86
N ALA A 202 -2.77 11.96 8.81
CA ALA A 202 -2.34 12.02 10.20
C ALA A 202 -0.85 11.68 10.37
N ASP A 203 -0.34 10.70 9.62
CA ASP A 203 1.08 10.30 9.66
C ASP A 203 2.00 11.33 9.04
N GLU A 204 1.61 11.88 7.89
CA GLU A 204 2.33 12.97 7.23
C GLU A 204 2.46 14.13 8.20
N LYS A 205 1.36 14.51 8.85
CA LYS A 205 1.36 15.57 9.85
C LYS A 205 2.27 15.24 11.03
N LEU A 206 2.17 14.05 11.61
CA LEU A 206 3.01 13.62 12.73
C LEU A 206 4.50 13.67 12.38
N LEU A 207 4.86 13.26 11.16
CA LEU A 207 6.22 13.32 10.65
C LEU A 207 6.71 14.76 10.52
N MET A 208 5.88 15.64 9.94
CA MET A 208 6.17 17.06 9.78
C MET A 208 6.35 17.76 11.12
N ASP A 209 5.46 17.51 12.08
CA ASP A 209 5.51 18.07 13.42
C ASP A 209 6.80 17.64 14.15
N THR A 210 7.17 16.36 14.04
CA THR A 210 8.39 15.80 14.66
C THR A 210 9.66 16.41 14.05
N TRP A 211 9.72 16.52 12.72
CA TRP A 211 10.83 17.20 12.04
C TRP A 211 10.92 18.67 12.45
N GLN A 212 9.78 19.38 12.51
CA GLN A 212 9.74 20.78 12.88
C GLN A 212 10.22 20.99 14.31
N GLN A 213 9.83 20.13 15.25
CA GLN A 213 10.33 20.14 16.63
C GLN A 213 11.85 19.96 16.69
N ALA A 214 12.41 19.00 15.94
CA ALA A 214 13.85 18.77 15.90
C ALA A 214 14.61 19.98 15.31
N SER A 215 14.09 20.56 14.23
CA SER A 215 14.64 21.76 13.59
C SER A 215 14.63 22.98 14.51
N LEU A 216 13.48 23.25 15.16
CA LEU A 216 13.33 24.34 16.13
C LEU A 216 14.26 24.17 17.33
N ALA A 217 14.44 22.93 17.82
CA ALA A 217 15.37 22.67 18.92
C ALA A 217 16.80 23.08 18.60
N ILE A 218 17.27 22.80 17.37
CA ILE A 218 18.60 23.21 16.90
C ILE A 218 18.70 24.74 16.86
N SER A 219 17.75 25.41 16.21
CA SER A 219 17.79 26.88 16.10
C SER A 219 17.70 27.58 17.46
N HIS A 220 16.90 27.06 18.39
CA HIS A 220 16.89 27.55 19.76
C HIS A 220 18.23 27.34 20.47
N MET A 221 18.90 26.20 20.27
CA MET A 221 20.23 25.93 20.84
C MET A 221 21.31 26.87 20.32
N VAL A 222 21.24 27.27 19.04
CA VAL A 222 22.17 28.23 18.42
C VAL A 222 21.88 29.64 18.90
N ALA A 223 20.60 30.06 18.85
CA ALA A 223 20.19 31.37 19.33
C ALA A 223 20.56 31.59 20.81
N ALA A 224 20.40 30.56 21.64
CA ALA A 224 20.81 30.60 23.05
C ALA A 224 22.33 30.78 23.20
N GLU A 225 23.15 30.13 22.36
CA GLU A 225 24.61 30.30 22.39
C GLU A 225 25.01 31.71 21.93
N ILE A 226 24.42 32.22 20.84
CA ILE A 226 24.66 33.58 20.34
C ILE A 226 24.32 34.59 21.44
N HIS A 227 23.15 34.46 22.06
CA HIS A 227 22.73 35.34 23.14
C HIS A 227 23.68 35.27 24.34
N GLN A 228 24.11 34.07 24.74
CA GLN A 228 25.09 33.90 25.81
C GLN A 228 26.41 34.61 25.51
N ARG A 229 26.91 34.52 24.27
CA ARG A 229 28.17 35.15 23.86
C ARG A 229 28.08 36.67 23.84
N LEU A 230 26.95 37.24 23.38
CA LEU A 230 26.70 38.68 23.43
C LEU A 230 26.64 39.20 24.88
N MET A 231 25.97 38.47 25.77
CA MET A 231 25.90 38.82 27.19
C MET A 231 27.26 38.73 27.91
N GLU A 232 28.13 37.80 27.49
CA GLU A 232 29.52 37.73 27.99
C GLU A 232 30.36 38.91 27.49
N GLU A 233 30.19 39.30 26.23
CA GLU A 233 30.88 40.46 25.64
C GLU A 233 30.47 41.78 26.29
N GLU A 234 29.18 42.02 26.54
CA GLU A 234 28.72 43.21 27.27
C GLU A 234 29.30 43.29 28.69
N LYS A 235 29.44 42.14 29.37
CA LYS A 235 30.05 42.07 30.72
C LYS A 235 31.55 42.31 30.71
N GLU A 236 32.26 41.82 29.68
CA GLU A 236 33.70 42.05 29.52
C GLU A 236 34.03 43.48 29.08
N ASN A 237 33.10 44.16 28.40
CA ASN A 237 33.24 45.55 27.96
C ASN A 237 32.86 46.60 29.02
N LEU A 238 32.24 46.20 30.13
CA LEU A 238 32.02 47.08 31.29
C LEU A 238 33.34 47.34 32.03
N PRO A 239 33.76 48.59 32.25
CA PRO A 239 34.99 48.88 32.98
C PRO A 239 34.91 48.37 34.43
N ALA A 240 35.99 47.78 34.91
CA ALA A 240 36.16 47.23 36.27
C ALA A 240 36.23 48.30 37.37
N ASP A 241 35.40 49.35 37.27
CA ASP A 241 35.42 50.51 38.17
C ASP A 241 34.02 50.74 38.78
N THR A 242 33.47 49.71 39.42
CA THR A 242 32.31 49.82 40.34
C THR A 242 32.29 48.69 41.38
N LYS A 243 33.45 48.15 41.74
CA LYS A 243 33.61 47.26 42.91
C LYS A 243 34.31 47.97 44.08
N GLU A 244 33.90 49.19 44.38
CA GLU A 244 34.10 49.80 45.70
C GLU A 244 32.91 50.71 46.04
N LYS A 245 31.86 50.12 46.61
CA LYS A 245 30.97 50.78 47.58
C LYS A 245 30.16 49.70 48.29
N SER A 246 30.67 49.34 49.47
CA SER A 246 29.95 48.62 50.51
C SER A 246 28.55 49.21 50.77
N PRO A 247 27.50 48.40 50.99
CA PRO A 247 26.22 48.90 51.47
C PRO A 247 26.30 49.13 52.99
N GLN A 248 26.32 50.40 53.43
CA GLN A 248 26.06 50.75 54.82
C GLN A 248 24.56 50.93 55.04
N MET A 249 24.07 50.23 56.07
CA MET A 249 22.71 50.16 56.59
C MET A 249 22.06 51.51 56.90
N GLY A 250 20.72 51.47 56.91
CA GLY A 250 19.81 52.60 57.08
C GLY A 250 19.82 53.30 58.45
N THR A 251 19.32 54.53 58.41
CA THR A 251 19.10 55.53 59.45
C THR A 251 17.97 55.10 60.43
N ASN A 252 18.19 55.10 61.75
CA ASN A 252 17.93 56.17 62.74
C ASN A 252 16.89 55.74 63.81
N LYS A 253 17.26 55.73 65.11
CA LYS A 253 16.77 56.68 66.14
C LYS A 253 17.26 56.37 67.57
N LYS A 254 17.99 57.34 68.13
CA LYS A 254 17.78 58.04 69.42
C LYS A 254 17.64 57.25 70.75
N VAL A 255 18.63 57.52 71.63
CA VAL A 255 18.54 58.31 72.90
C VAL A 255 18.91 57.62 74.24
N LYS A 256 19.95 58.23 74.85
CA LYS A 256 20.25 58.54 76.28
C LYS A 256 21.02 57.57 77.21
N LYS A 257 22.11 58.16 77.72
CA LYS A 257 22.60 58.31 79.13
C LYS A 257 23.88 57.56 79.55
N GLU A 258 24.98 58.33 79.52
CA GLU A 258 26.01 58.59 80.56
C GLU A 258 26.67 57.48 81.43
N PRO A 259 27.92 57.73 81.93
CA PRO A 259 28.98 56.73 82.14
C PRO A 259 29.46 56.73 83.63
N PRO A 260 30.76 56.65 84.01
CA PRO A 260 31.93 55.81 83.65
C PRO A 260 32.57 55.13 84.91
N LYS A 261 33.66 54.36 84.75
CA LYS A 261 34.86 54.33 85.65
C LYS A 261 35.96 53.44 85.03
N LYS A 262 37.11 54.00 84.60
CA LYS A 262 38.37 54.20 85.38
C LYS A 262 38.95 52.86 85.85
N LYS A 263 40.19 52.45 85.54
CA LYS A 263 41.51 53.12 85.70
C LYS A 263 42.58 52.13 85.15
N LYS A 264 43.51 52.56 84.27
CA LYS A 264 44.92 52.99 84.54
C LYS A 264 45.97 51.88 84.26
N THR A 265 46.83 52.07 83.24
CA THR A 265 48.28 52.45 83.32
C THR A 265 49.20 51.23 83.48
N ASP A 266 50.38 51.09 82.87
CA ASP A 266 51.28 52.01 82.15
C ASP A 266 52.50 51.24 81.57
N LYS A 267 53.25 51.94 80.71
CA LYS A 267 54.67 51.77 80.26
C LYS A 267 54.98 50.80 79.11
N LYS A 268 55.40 51.25 77.91
CA LYS A 268 56.59 52.03 77.41
C LYS A 268 57.88 51.22 77.19
N ALA A 269 58.24 51.04 75.92
CA ALA A 269 59.55 51.28 75.27
C ALA A 269 59.36 51.06 73.75
N LYS A 270 59.32 52.04 72.83
CA LYS A 270 60.27 53.07 72.34
C LYS A 270 61.29 52.54 71.31
N GLY A 271 61.10 53.00 70.06
CA GLY A 271 62.06 53.07 68.95
C GLY A 271 61.58 52.27 67.72
N LYS A 272 61.50 52.76 66.48
CA LYS A 272 61.86 54.01 65.79
C LYS A 272 61.07 54.01 64.46
N SER A 273 60.73 55.16 63.92
CA SER A 273 60.23 55.38 62.54
C SER A 273 60.78 56.74 62.05
N PRO A 274 60.72 57.15 60.75
CA PRO A 274 60.57 56.47 59.43
C PRO A 274 61.71 56.97 58.46
N PRO A 275 61.64 57.06 57.09
CA PRO A 275 60.56 57.54 56.19
C PRO A 275 60.16 56.53 55.08
N MET A 276 58.89 56.45 54.68
CA MET A 276 58.33 57.13 53.49
C MET A 276 59.15 56.88 52.21
N ALA A 277 58.73 55.87 51.43
CA ALA A 277 59.01 55.79 50.01
C ALA A 277 57.67 55.68 49.28
N GLU A 278 57.54 56.55 48.30
CA GLU A 278 56.37 56.86 47.50
C GLU A 278 55.68 55.62 46.93
N VAL A 279 54.36 55.68 46.96
CA VAL A 279 53.49 54.97 46.02
C VAL A 279 53.85 55.49 44.63
N THR A 280 54.68 54.74 43.91
CA THR A 280 54.72 54.87 42.45
C THR A 280 53.39 54.37 41.91
N PRO A 281 52.54 55.20 41.27
CA PRO A 281 51.47 54.67 40.46
C PRO A 281 52.14 53.87 39.36
N VAL A 282 51.81 52.57 39.26
CA VAL A 282 52.15 51.77 38.09
C VAL A 282 51.41 52.40 36.92
N THR A 283 52.05 53.37 36.26
CA THR A 283 51.63 53.85 34.95
C THR A 283 51.73 52.65 34.02
N VAL A 284 50.57 52.06 33.69
CA VAL A 284 50.46 51.05 32.64
C VAL A 284 51.20 51.61 31.43
N THR A 285 52.27 50.92 31.03
CA THR A 285 53.13 51.40 29.94
C THR A 285 52.34 51.37 28.62
N ALA A 286 52.64 52.28 27.68
CA ALA A 286 51.98 52.30 26.37
C ALA A 286 52.07 50.94 25.64
N GLU A 287 53.12 50.16 25.95
CA GLU A 287 53.34 48.81 25.44
C GLU A 287 52.38 47.77 26.06
N GLU A 288 52.04 47.89 27.35
CA GLU A 288 51.02 47.06 28.01
C GLU A 288 49.61 47.37 27.48
N ILE A 289 49.30 48.63 27.19
CA ILE A 289 48.01 49.03 26.59
C ILE A 289 47.86 48.42 25.18
N ALA A 290 48.90 48.51 24.34
CA ALA A 290 48.90 47.91 23.01
C ALA A 290 48.82 46.37 23.05
N GLN A 291 49.43 45.72 24.04
CA GLN A 291 49.29 44.27 24.24
C GLN A 291 47.86 43.89 24.67
N MET A 292 47.23 44.70 25.52
CA MET A 292 45.85 44.49 25.95
C MET A 292 44.86 44.66 24.78
N GLU A 293 45.08 45.64 23.90
CA GLU A 293 44.28 45.81 22.67
C GLU A 293 44.42 44.63 21.72
N LYS A 294 45.66 44.15 21.47
CA LYS A 294 45.89 42.95 20.65
C LYS A 294 45.22 41.70 21.22
N ARG A 295 45.23 41.53 22.55
CA ARG A 295 44.52 40.43 23.21
C ARG A 295 43.01 40.57 23.05
N LYS A 296 42.44 41.77 23.19
CA LYS A 296 41.01 42.02 22.97
C LYS A 296 40.58 41.73 21.53
N GLU A 297 41.38 42.17 20.54
CA GLU A 297 41.12 41.90 19.13
C GLU A 297 41.16 40.39 18.83
N LEU A 298 42.14 39.67 19.39
CA LEU A 298 42.23 38.21 19.27
C LEU A 298 41.01 37.52 19.90
N MET A 299 40.57 37.95 21.08
CA MET A 299 39.38 37.41 21.74
C MET A 299 38.10 37.65 20.93
N LEU A 300 37.97 38.81 20.27
CA LEU A 300 36.85 39.10 19.39
C LEU A 300 36.83 38.15 18.18
N LYS A 301 37.98 37.97 17.51
CA LYS A 301 38.09 37.03 16.38
C LYS A 301 37.72 35.60 16.76
N ILE A 302 38.17 35.14 17.93
CA ILE A 302 37.83 33.82 18.47
C ILE A 302 36.32 33.66 18.66
N LYS A 303 35.64 34.68 19.18
CA LYS A 303 34.18 34.67 19.34
C LYS A 303 33.46 34.66 18.00
N GLU A 304 33.90 35.49 17.05
CA GLU A 304 33.35 35.54 15.69
C GLU A 304 33.49 34.18 14.98
N GLU A 305 34.68 33.57 15.03
CA GLU A 305 34.95 32.25 14.46
C GLU A 305 34.08 31.16 15.11
N HIS A 306 33.90 31.20 16.43
CA HIS A 306 33.01 30.27 17.13
C HIS A 306 31.56 30.38 16.66
N LEU A 307 31.02 31.60 16.58
CA LEU A 307 29.64 31.81 16.14
C LEU A 307 29.45 31.43 14.68
N ALA A 308 30.41 31.77 13.81
CA ALA A 308 30.39 31.37 12.41
C ALA A 308 30.42 29.83 12.27
N ALA A 309 31.31 29.15 12.99
CA ALA A 309 31.41 27.68 12.96
C ALA A 309 30.09 27.02 13.41
N LEU A 310 29.46 27.55 14.46
CA LEU A 310 28.19 27.06 14.97
C LEU A 310 27.04 27.27 13.96
N GLN A 311 26.99 28.43 13.30
CA GLN A 311 26.00 28.71 12.25
C GLN A 311 26.18 27.80 11.03
N PHE A 312 27.43 27.50 10.62
CA PHE A 312 27.68 26.55 9.54
C PHE A 312 27.21 25.14 9.90
N GLU A 313 27.43 24.69 11.13
CA GLU A 313 26.95 23.37 11.58
C GLU A 313 25.41 23.34 11.72
N GLU A 314 24.77 24.45 12.11
CA GLU A 314 23.32 24.61 12.08
C GLU A 314 22.77 24.40 10.67
N ILE A 315 23.27 25.14 9.69
CA ILE A 315 22.83 25.07 8.29
C ILE A 315 23.03 23.65 7.75
N ALA A 316 24.19 23.04 8.01
CA ALA A 316 24.47 21.68 7.57
C ALA A 316 23.52 20.65 8.20
N THR A 317 23.18 20.82 9.49
CA THR A 317 22.26 19.91 10.20
C THR A 317 20.82 20.11 9.73
N GLN A 318 20.37 21.36 9.56
CA GLN A 318 19.06 21.66 9.00
C GLN A 318 18.88 21.04 7.62
N PHE A 319 19.90 21.14 6.75
CA PHE A 319 19.88 20.50 5.43
C PHE A 319 19.74 18.96 5.53
N ARG A 320 20.47 18.31 6.44
CA ARG A 320 20.39 16.85 6.63
C ARG A 320 19.03 16.44 7.20
N LEU A 321 18.47 17.19 8.15
CA LEU A 321 17.12 16.94 8.67
C LEU A 321 16.05 17.12 7.59
N GLU A 322 16.16 18.16 6.76
CA GLU A 322 15.29 18.38 5.61
C GLU A 322 15.35 17.19 4.64
N LEU A 323 16.55 16.69 4.34
CA LEU A 323 16.73 15.50 3.50
C LEU A 323 16.07 14.26 4.10
N ILE A 324 16.22 14.03 5.41
CA ILE A 324 15.56 12.91 6.10
C ILE A 324 14.04 13.03 5.98
N LYS A 325 13.48 14.22 6.23
CA LYS A 325 12.05 14.49 6.08
C LYS A 325 11.57 14.17 4.66
N THR A 326 12.21 14.72 3.64
CA THR A 326 11.83 14.47 2.23
C THR A 326 11.88 12.98 1.89
N LYS A 327 12.92 12.26 2.34
CA LYS A 327 13.03 10.82 2.10
C LYS A 327 11.97 10.02 2.84
N ALA A 328 11.59 10.44 4.04
CA ALA A 328 10.59 9.77 4.85
C ALA A 328 9.19 9.96 4.28
N LEU A 329 8.83 11.19 3.88
CA LEU A 329 7.56 11.49 3.21
C LEU A 329 7.41 10.70 1.91
N ALA A 330 8.41 10.73 1.03
CA ALA A 330 8.37 9.99 -0.23
C ALA A 330 8.25 8.47 -0.01
N PHE A 331 8.85 7.94 1.07
CA PHE A 331 8.72 6.52 1.41
C PHE A 331 7.31 6.17 1.89
N LEU A 332 6.71 7.01 2.74
CA LEU A 332 5.34 6.78 3.22
C LEU A 332 4.34 6.85 2.07
N GLU A 333 4.48 7.86 1.20
CA GLU A 333 3.67 8.02 0.00
C GLU A 333 3.79 6.78 -0.91
N ASP A 334 5.01 6.36 -1.25
CA ASP A 334 5.26 5.16 -2.07
C ASP A 334 4.66 3.87 -1.47
N LEU A 335 4.76 3.70 -0.15
CA LEU A 335 4.17 2.55 0.54
C LEU A 335 2.64 2.55 0.45
N VAL A 336 2.01 3.69 0.77
CA VAL A 336 0.55 3.81 0.73
C VAL A 336 0.02 3.68 -0.69
N THR A 337 0.67 4.30 -1.68
CA THR A 337 0.29 4.16 -3.09
C THR A 337 0.29 2.70 -3.53
N LYS A 338 1.37 1.94 -3.24
CA LYS A 338 1.45 0.52 -3.61
C LYS A 338 0.34 -0.33 -2.99
N VAL A 339 0.01 -0.07 -1.72
CA VAL A 339 -1.03 -0.81 -1.01
C VAL A 339 -2.41 -0.46 -1.56
N VAL A 340 -2.69 0.82 -1.77
CA VAL A 340 -3.93 1.30 -2.39
C VAL A 340 -4.12 0.74 -3.80
N ASP A 341 -3.05 0.67 -4.59
CA ASP A 341 -3.10 0.09 -5.94
C ASP A 341 -3.44 -1.40 -5.90
N VAL A 342 -2.92 -2.14 -4.92
CA VAL A 342 -3.30 -3.54 -4.69
C VAL A 342 -4.77 -3.64 -4.30
N TYR A 343 -5.26 -2.82 -3.37
CA TYR A 343 -6.67 -2.85 -2.95
C TYR A 343 -7.63 -2.55 -4.10
N LYS A 344 -7.29 -1.60 -4.96
CA LYS A 344 -8.04 -1.32 -6.20
C LYS A 344 -7.98 -2.49 -7.19
N LEU A 345 -6.85 -3.19 -7.27
CA LEU A 345 -6.72 -4.37 -8.11
C LEU A 345 -7.62 -5.51 -7.61
N LEU A 346 -7.73 -5.71 -6.30
CA LEU A 346 -8.64 -6.71 -5.72
C LEU A 346 -10.10 -6.38 -6.06
N GLU A 347 -10.50 -5.11 -5.92
CA GLU A 347 -11.84 -4.64 -6.32
C GLU A 347 -12.09 -4.88 -7.82
N LYS A 348 -11.11 -4.60 -8.68
CA LYS A 348 -11.20 -4.86 -10.13
C LYS A 348 -11.44 -6.34 -10.40
N TRP A 349 -10.65 -7.23 -9.81
CA TRP A 349 -10.80 -8.68 -10.00
C TRP A 349 -12.15 -9.20 -9.51
N LEU A 350 -12.62 -8.74 -8.35
CA LEU A 350 -13.94 -9.07 -7.82
C LEU A 350 -15.04 -8.61 -8.79
N GLY A 351 -14.96 -7.36 -9.27
CA GLY A 351 -15.94 -6.77 -10.17
C GLY A 351 -16.00 -7.48 -11.53
N GLU A 352 -14.85 -7.72 -12.15
CA GLU A 352 -14.75 -8.44 -13.44
C GLU A 352 -15.35 -9.84 -13.32
N ARG A 353 -14.95 -10.59 -12.29
CA ARG A 353 -15.47 -11.92 -12.02
C ARG A 353 -16.98 -11.91 -11.87
N TYR A 354 -17.52 -11.03 -11.01
CA TYR A 354 -18.96 -10.96 -10.78
C TYR A 354 -19.74 -10.67 -12.08
N LEU A 355 -19.24 -9.76 -12.92
CA LEU A 355 -19.86 -9.46 -14.21
C LEU A 355 -19.82 -10.67 -15.17
N ASN A 356 -18.71 -11.40 -15.21
CA ASN A 356 -18.59 -12.62 -15.99
C ASN A 356 -19.58 -13.69 -15.49
N GLU A 357 -19.67 -13.89 -14.17
CA GLU A 357 -20.63 -14.82 -13.56
C GLU A 357 -22.07 -14.45 -13.94
N MET A 358 -22.46 -13.17 -13.83
CA MET A 358 -23.78 -12.69 -14.26
C MET A 358 -24.04 -12.94 -15.75
N ALA A 359 -23.08 -12.63 -16.60
CA ALA A 359 -23.20 -12.84 -18.04
C ALA A 359 -23.29 -14.32 -18.42
N SER A 360 -22.62 -15.21 -17.68
CA SER A 360 -22.69 -16.66 -17.90
C SER A 360 -24.09 -17.22 -17.59
N VAL A 361 -24.71 -16.74 -16.51
CA VAL A 361 -26.09 -17.11 -16.13
C VAL A 361 -27.10 -16.60 -17.16
N GLU A 362 -26.91 -15.40 -17.70
CA GLU A 362 -27.77 -14.89 -18.77
C GLU A 362 -27.65 -15.73 -20.05
N LYS A 363 -26.43 -16.10 -20.47
CA LYS A 363 -26.21 -16.98 -21.64
C LYS A 363 -26.88 -18.34 -21.46
N LEU A 364 -26.75 -18.95 -20.27
CA LEU A 364 -27.43 -20.20 -19.93
C LEU A 364 -28.95 -20.04 -20.10
N THR A 365 -29.50 -18.95 -19.57
CA THR A 365 -30.92 -18.62 -19.63
C THR A 365 -31.41 -18.45 -21.07
N GLU A 366 -30.64 -17.79 -21.93
CA GLU A 366 -30.94 -17.65 -23.35
C GLU A 366 -30.99 -19.00 -24.08
N VAL A 367 -30.02 -19.89 -23.81
CA VAL A 367 -30.01 -21.24 -24.38
C VAL A 367 -31.21 -22.06 -23.89
N ALA A 368 -31.52 -22.00 -22.60
CA ALA A 368 -32.69 -22.68 -22.03
C ALA A 368 -34.00 -22.20 -22.69
N ARG A 369 -34.19 -20.89 -22.83
CA ARG A 369 -35.36 -20.30 -23.51
C ARG A 369 -35.46 -20.74 -24.97
N TYR A 370 -34.35 -20.79 -25.70
CA TYR A 370 -34.34 -21.28 -27.08
C TYR A 370 -34.84 -22.73 -27.19
N HIS A 371 -34.44 -23.60 -26.25
CA HIS A 371 -34.88 -24.99 -26.24
C HIS A 371 -36.34 -25.16 -25.84
N ILE A 372 -36.87 -24.29 -24.96
CA ILE A 372 -38.30 -24.22 -24.64
C ILE A 372 -39.10 -23.83 -25.89
N GLU A 373 -38.72 -22.75 -26.56
CA GLU A 373 -39.45 -22.24 -27.74
C GLU A 373 -39.42 -23.19 -28.93
N THR A 374 -38.31 -23.93 -29.08
CA THR A 374 -38.17 -24.91 -30.16
C THR A 374 -38.70 -26.30 -29.80
N SER A 375 -39.19 -26.49 -28.58
CA SER A 375 -39.74 -27.76 -28.08
C SER A 375 -38.75 -28.92 -28.26
N LYS A 376 -37.47 -28.69 -27.94
CA LYS A 376 -36.38 -29.67 -28.14
C LYS A 376 -35.66 -29.98 -26.85
N LYS A 377 -35.59 -31.27 -26.52
CA LYS A 377 -34.74 -31.82 -25.45
C LYS A 377 -33.27 -31.44 -25.64
N ILE A 378 -32.59 -31.21 -24.52
CA ILE A 378 -31.18 -30.76 -24.48
C ILE A 378 -30.32 -32.00 -24.23
N GLN A 379 -29.72 -32.54 -25.29
CA GLN A 379 -28.93 -33.77 -25.21
C GLN A 379 -27.56 -33.57 -24.54
N ASN A 380 -26.88 -32.47 -24.88
CA ASN A 380 -25.54 -32.17 -24.37
C ASN A 380 -25.64 -31.52 -22.99
N GLU A 381 -24.73 -31.85 -22.09
CA GLU A 381 -24.70 -31.27 -20.74
C GLU A 381 -24.50 -29.74 -20.78
N LEU A 382 -25.35 -29.02 -20.05
CA LEU A 382 -25.18 -27.60 -19.79
C LEU A 382 -24.19 -27.46 -18.63
N TYR A 383 -23.02 -26.87 -18.91
CA TYR A 383 -21.96 -26.74 -17.92
C TYR A 383 -21.69 -25.28 -17.60
N LEU A 384 -21.83 -24.94 -16.32
CA LEU A 384 -21.62 -23.63 -15.74
C LEU A 384 -20.44 -23.70 -14.77
N SER A 385 -19.27 -23.30 -15.26
CA SER A 385 -17.98 -23.39 -14.58
C SER A 385 -17.56 -22.04 -14.01
N GLN A 386 -17.95 -21.74 -12.77
CA GLN A 386 -17.67 -20.45 -12.12
C GLN A 386 -18.14 -19.26 -12.96
N GLU A 387 -17.26 -18.72 -13.82
CA GLU A 387 -17.46 -17.52 -14.64
C GLU A 387 -17.88 -17.83 -16.08
N ASP A 388 -17.79 -19.09 -16.51
CA ASP A 388 -18.00 -19.49 -17.90
C ASP A 388 -19.18 -20.45 -18.05
N PHE A 389 -19.94 -20.26 -19.13
CA PHE A 389 -20.99 -21.17 -19.56
C PHE A 389 -20.62 -21.79 -20.91
N PHE A 390 -20.73 -23.11 -21.01
CA PHE A 390 -20.55 -23.85 -22.26
C PHE A 390 -21.43 -25.10 -22.33
N ILE A 391 -21.68 -25.55 -23.55
CA ILE A 391 -22.42 -26.79 -23.83
C ILE A 391 -21.38 -27.89 -24.04
N ASN A 392 -21.34 -28.86 -23.12
CA ASN A 392 -20.38 -29.95 -23.17
C ASN A 392 -20.84 -31.02 -24.17
N GLY A 393 -20.16 -31.11 -25.31
CA GLY A 393 -20.49 -32.07 -26.38
C GLY A 393 -20.02 -33.50 -26.12
N ASP A 394 -19.15 -33.71 -25.13
CA ASP A 394 -18.61 -35.03 -24.80
C ASP A 394 -19.53 -35.81 -23.84
N VAL A 395 -20.37 -35.10 -23.09
CA VAL A 395 -21.31 -35.67 -22.12
C VAL A 395 -22.74 -35.53 -22.64
N LYS A 396 -23.37 -36.68 -22.87
CA LYS A 396 -24.77 -36.77 -23.28
C LYS A 396 -25.64 -37.16 -22.09
N VAL A 397 -26.68 -36.37 -21.82
CA VAL A 397 -27.67 -36.61 -20.76
C VAL A 397 -28.62 -37.76 -21.13
N PHE A 398 -28.82 -38.03 -22.42
CA PHE A 398 -29.55 -39.20 -22.91
C PHE A 398 -28.95 -39.77 -24.21
N PRO A 399 -29.06 -41.10 -24.44
CA PRO A 399 -28.42 -41.78 -25.57
C PRO A 399 -29.04 -41.41 -26.93
N ASP A 400 -28.26 -41.58 -28.00
CA ASP A 400 -28.74 -41.39 -29.36
C ASP A 400 -29.85 -42.40 -29.70
N PRO A 401 -30.85 -42.01 -30.50
CA PRO A 401 -31.85 -42.95 -30.98
C PRO A 401 -31.17 -44.09 -31.76
N PRO A 402 -31.66 -45.33 -31.64
CA PRO A 402 -31.08 -46.46 -32.35
C PRO A 402 -31.10 -46.20 -33.86
N PRO A 403 -30.06 -46.63 -34.59
CA PRO A 403 -30.00 -46.42 -36.03
C PRO A 403 -31.24 -47.06 -36.70
N PRO A 404 -31.80 -46.43 -37.75
CA PRO A 404 -32.98 -46.95 -38.42
C PRO A 404 -32.74 -48.39 -38.86
N VAL A 405 -33.69 -49.27 -38.54
CA VAL A 405 -33.64 -50.68 -38.91
C VAL A 405 -33.51 -50.75 -40.43
N ARG A 406 -32.43 -51.38 -40.91
CA ARG A 406 -32.21 -51.55 -42.35
C ARG A 406 -33.43 -52.30 -42.91
N PRO A 407 -34.12 -51.79 -43.94
CA PRO A 407 -35.22 -52.53 -44.52
C PRO A 407 -34.72 -53.90 -44.98
N PRO A 408 -35.53 -54.97 -44.82
CA PRO A 408 -35.14 -56.30 -45.28
C PRO A 408 -34.73 -56.22 -46.76
N PRO A 409 -33.68 -56.97 -47.19
CA PRO A 409 -33.28 -57.00 -48.59
C PRO A 409 -34.48 -57.42 -49.44
N VAL A 410 -34.99 -56.51 -50.25
CA VAL A 410 -35.98 -56.85 -51.28
C VAL A 410 -35.17 -57.29 -52.50
N GLU A 411 -35.09 -58.60 -52.72
CA GLU A 411 -34.64 -59.13 -54.01
C GLU A 411 -35.62 -58.62 -55.07
N LYS A 412 -35.12 -57.79 -55.98
CA LYS A 412 -35.87 -57.45 -57.20
C LYS A 412 -35.72 -58.65 -58.12
N GLU A 413 -36.84 -59.25 -58.54
CA GLU A 413 -36.83 -60.21 -59.64
C GLU A 413 -36.37 -59.47 -60.91
N GLU A 414 -35.08 -59.53 -61.22
CA GLU A 414 -34.57 -59.14 -62.52
C GLU A 414 -34.92 -60.26 -63.50
N ASN A 415 -35.65 -59.92 -64.57
CA ASN A 415 -36.03 -60.85 -65.62
C ASN A 415 -34.77 -61.50 -66.22
N GLY A 416 -34.44 -62.73 -65.79
CA GLY A 416 -33.23 -63.48 -66.16
C GLY A 416 -33.17 -63.96 -67.61
N THR A 417 -33.91 -63.33 -68.52
CA THR A 417 -33.94 -63.69 -69.94
C THR A 417 -32.98 -62.77 -70.70
N LEU A 418 -31.77 -63.27 -70.98
CA LEU A 418 -30.83 -62.58 -71.86
C LEU A 418 -31.42 -62.50 -73.28
N THR A 419 -31.38 -61.32 -73.88
CA THR A 419 -31.79 -61.15 -75.29
C THR A 419 -30.77 -61.82 -76.22
N ILE A 420 -31.18 -62.16 -77.43
CA ILE A 420 -30.29 -62.79 -78.44
C ILE A 420 -29.06 -61.90 -78.70
N GLU A 421 -29.22 -60.58 -78.71
CA GLU A 421 -28.12 -59.63 -78.85
C GLU A 421 -27.14 -59.66 -77.68
N GLN A 422 -27.64 -59.85 -76.45
CA GLN A 422 -26.79 -60.00 -75.27
C GLN A 422 -26.03 -61.34 -75.30
N LEU A 423 -26.65 -62.41 -75.81
CA LEU A 423 -25.99 -63.71 -75.99
C LEU A 423 -24.94 -63.68 -77.10
N ASP A 424 -25.21 -62.98 -78.21
CA ASP A 424 -24.21 -62.78 -79.28
C ASP A 424 -23.04 -61.94 -78.79
N SER A 425 -23.31 -60.87 -78.03
CA SER A 425 -22.26 -60.07 -77.39
C SER A 425 -21.43 -60.90 -76.41
N LEU A 426 -22.06 -61.77 -75.61
CA LEU A 426 -21.37 -62.68 -74.70
C LEU A 426 -20.51 -63.70 -75.46
N ARG A 427 -21.01 -64.27 -76.56
CA ARG A 427 -20.25 -65.18 -77.43
C ARG A 427 -19.02 -64.49 -78.00
N ASP A 428 -19.19 -63.28 -78.51
CA ASP A 428 -18.10 -62.53 -79.13
C ASP A 428 -17.04 -62.16 -78.08
N GLN A 429 -17.46 -61.80 -76.86
CA GLN A 429 -16.55 -61.59 -75.72
C GLN A 429 -15.82 -62.89 -75.30
N PHE A 430 -16.48 -64.04 -75.29
CA PHE A 430 -15.82 -65.32 -74.99
C PHE A 430 -14.85 -65.75 -76.09
N LEU A 431 -15.15 -65.46 -77.35
CA LEU A 431 -14.26 -65.70 -78.48
C LEU A 431 -13.03 -64.77 -78.45
N ASP A 432 -13.19 -63.54 -77.98
CA ASP A 432 -12.10 -62.56 -77.86
C ASP A 432 -11.18 -62.85 -76.65
N ILE A 433 -11.76 -63.24 -75.51
CA ILE A 433 -11.04 -63.51 -74.26
C ILE A 433 -10.36 -64.89 -74.26
N ALA A 434 -10.90 -65.89 -74.97
CA ALA A 434 -10.32 -67.22 -75.03
C ALA A 434 -10.50 -67.89 -76.41
N PRO A 435 -9.85 -67.37 -77.47
CA PRO A 435 -10.06 -67.83 -78.85
C PRO A 435 -9.69 -69.30 -79.13
N LYS A 436 -8.97 -69.98 -78.21
CA LYS A 436 -8.68 -71.42 -78.28
C LYS A 436 -9.08 -72.20 -77.02
N GLY A 437 -10.00 -71.65 -76.21
CA GLY A 437 -10.66 -72.39 -75.14
C GLY A 437 -9.80 -72.75 -73.93
N ARG A 438 -8.70 -72.00 -73.67
CA ARG A 438 -7.97 -71.94 -72.39
C ARG A 438 -6.90 -70.86 -72.44
N ASP A 439 -6.83 -70.03 -71.40
CA ASP A 439 -5.65 -69.25 -71.01
C ASP A 439 -5.65 -69.00 -69.47
N PRO A 440 -4.48 -68.70 -68.87
CA PRO A 440 -4.02 -69.14 -67.54
C PRO A 440 -4.31 -68.16 -66.38
N PRO A 441 -3.93 -68.50 -65.12
CA PRO A 441 -4.31 -67.74 -63.94
C PRO A 441 -3.39 -66.55 -63.65
N ASP A 442 -3.95 -65.63 -62.87
CA ASP A 442 -3.34 -64.59 -62.04
C ASP A 442 -3.35 -63.13 -62.54
N ASP A 443 -4.03 -62.34 -61.70
CA ASP A 443 -3.54 -61.14 -61.03
C ASP A 443 -4.13 -59.81 -61.50
N VAL A 444 -5.20 -59.35 -60.82
CA VAL A 444 -5.62 -57.95 -60.90
C VAL A 444 -6.29 -57.48 -59.60
N ASN A 445 -5.50 -56.76 -58.80
CA ASN A 445 -5.78 -55.43 -58.23
C ASN A 445 -5.95 -55.23 -56.71
N GLN A 446 -4.94 -54.51 -56.22
CA GLN A 446 -4.79 -53.78 -54.96
C GLN A 446 -5.78 -52.61 -54.84
N VAL A 447 -6.20 -52.35 -53.59
CA VAL A 447 -7.06 -51.25 -53.15
C VAL A 447 -6.21 -50.13 -52.53
N PRO A 448 -6.41 -48.83 -52.87
CA PRO A 448 -5.88 -47.74 -52.08
C PRO A 448 -6.94 -47.15 -51.12
N ARG A 449 -6.59 -47.09 -49.82
CA ARG A 449 -7.33 -46.38 -48.76
C ARG A 449 -7.09 -44.87 -48.84
N LYS A 450 -8.16 -44.06 -48.77
CA LYS A 450 -8.10 -42.60 -48.54
C LYS A 450 -8.51 -42.24 -47.10
N GLN A 451 -7.68 -41.42 -46.46
CA GLN A 451 -7.88 -40.82 -45.13
C GLN A 451 -9.03 -39.79 -45.11
N LYS A 452 -9.81 -39.79 -44.01
CA LYS A 452 -10.82 -38.78 -43.67
C LYS A 452 -10.17 -37.61 -42.91
N ARG A 453 -10.52 -36.37 -43.31
CA ARG A 453 -10.25 -35.14 -42.54
C ARG A 453 -11.42 -34.86 -41.59
N LEU A 454 -11.11 -34.40 -40.38
CA LEU A 454 -12.04 -33.78 -39.43
C LEU A 454 -12.33 -32.33 -39.87
N GLN A 455 -13.61 -31.96 -39.96
CA GLN A 455 -14.06 -30.58 -40.16
C GLN A 455 -14.44 -29.98 -38.81
N LYS A 456 -13.89 -28.79 -38.50
CA LYS A 456 -14.39 -27.89 -37.46
C LYS A 456 -15.55 -27.08 -38.05
N LEU A 457 -16.67 -27.00 -37.33
CA LEU A 457 -17.85 -26.25 -37.74
C LEU A 457 -18.06 -25.08 -36.78
N ASP A 458 -17.44 -23.94 -37.09
CA ASP A 458 -17.76 -22.64 -36.50
C ASP A 458 -18.85 -21.99 -37.36
N HIS A 459 -20.11 -22.13 -36.97
CA HIS A 459 -21.15 -21.17 -37.34
C HIS A 459 -22.37 -21.31 -36.45
N TYR A 460 -23.10 -20.21 -36.29
CA TYR A 460 -24.33 -19.98 -35.49
C TYR A 460 -24.11 -19.50 -34.05
N LEU A 461 -23.80 -18.21 -33.91
CA LEU A 461 -24.31 -17.39 -32.81
C LEU A 461 -24.90 -16.09 -33.36
N PRO A 462 -26.15 -15.73 -33.01
CA PRO A 462 -26.70 -14.40 -33.28
C PRO A 462 -26.01 -13.31 -32.44
N ARG A 463 -26.08 -12.08 -32.94
CA ARG A 463 -25.39 -10.87 -32.46
C ARG A 463 -25.81 -10.49 -31.02
N ARG A 464 -24.81 -10.15 -30.19
CA ARG A 464 -24.90 -9.68 -28.79
C ARG A 464 -26.07 -8.73 -28.52
N ASN A 465 -26.81 -9.00 -27.44
CA ASN A 465 -27.80 -8.08 -26.90
C ASN A 465 -27.22 -7.34 -25.68
N ASP A 466 -26.55 -6.21 -25.90
CA ASP A 466 -25.76 -5.45 -24.90
C ASP A 466 -26.59 -4.64 -23.89
N GLN A 467 -27.86 -4.95 -23.67
CA GLN A 467 -28.75 -4.08 -22.89
C GLN A 467 -28.49 -4.20 -21.37
N PHE A 468 -28.15 -5.40 -20.89
CA PHE A 468 -27.81 -5.67 -19.49
C PHE A 468 -26.45 -5.09 -19.09
N LEU A 469 -25.42 -5.29 -19.93
CA LEU A 469 -24.09 -4.69 -19.79
C LEU A 469 -24.18 -3.16 -19.66
N LYS A 470 -25.01 -2.49 -20.46
CA LYS A 470 -25.20 -1.03 -20.42
C LYS A 470 -25.80 -0.49 -19.13
N ILE A 471 -26.61 -1.27 -18.40
CA ILE A 471 -27.23 -0.85 -17.13
C ILE A 471 -26.22 -0.95 -15.98
N TRP A 472 -25.37 -1.97 -15.98
CA TRP A 472 -24.35 -2.17 -14.94
C TRP A 472 -23.06 -1.36 -15.17
N LEU A 473 -22.67 -1.13 -16.42
CA LEU A 473 -21.59 -0.21 -16.77
C LEU A 473 -21.90 1.25 -16.34
N LYS A 474 -23.17 1.60 -16.09
CA LYS A 474 -23.53 2.88 -15.43
C LYS A 474 -23.18 2.91 -13.94
N LYS A 475 -23.19 1.76 -13.25
CA LYS A 475 -22.83 1.62 -11.83
C LYS A 475 -21.31 1.54 -11.63
N TYR A 476 -20.58 0.97 -12.59
CA TYR A 476 -19.11 0.89 -12.57
C TYR A 476 -18.47 1.40 -13.90
N PRO A 477 -18.45 2.72 -14.14
CA PRO A 477 -18.05 3.29 -15.43
C PRO A 477 -16.57 3.08 -15.81
N TRP A 478 -15.71 2.73 -14.85
CA TRP A 478 -14.28 2.51 -15.06
C TRP A 478 -13.93 1.19 -15.75
N LEU A 479 -14.86 0.23 -15.84
CA LEU A 479 -14.65 -1.06 -16.53
C LEU A 479 -14.74 -0.93 -18.05
N ILE A 480 -15.21 0.21 -18.57
CA ILE A 480 -15.38 0.48 -20.00
C ILE A 480 -14.02 0.76 -20.69
N TYR A 481 -12.99 1.16 -19.94
CA TYR A 481 -11.78 1.74 -20.54
C TYR A 481 -10.76 0.73 -21.09
N ASP A 482 -10.89 -0.57 -20.81
CA ASP A 482 -9.93 -1.59 -21.31
C ASP A 482 -10.40 -2.31 -22.60
N GLU A 483 -11.67 -2.21 -23.01
CA GLU A 483 -12.14 -2.81 -24.28
C GLU A 483 -11.74 -2.02 -25.55
N ILE A 484 -11.22 -0.80 -25.40
CA ILE A 484 -10.87 0.08 -26.54
C ILE A 484 -9.37 0.00 -26.89
N LEU A 485 -8.57 -0.78 -26.14
CA LEU A 485 -7.11 -0.83 -26.29
C LEU A 485 -6.50 -2.21 -26.58
N ASN A 486 -7.30 -3.21 -26.94
CA ASN A 486 -6.82 -4.48 -27.49
C ASN A 486 -7.40 -4.79 -28.87
#